data_AF-A0A068WTX7-F1
#
_entry.id   AF-A0A068WTX7-F1
#
_cell.length_a   1.000
_cell.length_b   1.000
_cell.length_c   1.000
_cell.angle_alpha   90.00
_cell.angle_beta   90.00
_cell.angle_gamma   90.00
#
_symmetry.space_group_name_H-M   'P 1'
#
loop_
_entity.id
_entity.type
_entity.pdbx_description
1 polymer ?
#
loop_
_entity_poly.entity_id
_entity_poly.type
_entity_poly.pdbx_seq_one_letter_code
_entity_poly.pdbx_strand_id
1 'polypeptide(L)'
;MHCRLKCSKFIALSPCIILAIFYVTSLKLQNYAPVVNISGNSICKWPPATVNDTHRWKSGFDISICILPNFNEVMSSGVKRYRMKGLFWGSHSKHSVSFEDLAKLPRKIWRTVRYPEVYKTYPQDVPLRQIVKDIKAGKPVSFIPKYNFPIRLLATSKSVCHAGSKHDLVLVIKSSVFRWDVRNSFREFMRLENKRYPSLNVGYVFSVGIPRQHGGRLFNRDGHVMNLTGPDGDQLEAFEGKAAEVMEKLNEEIAIHDDIVMADYEDTYYNLTFKTVTNYRWMSAFCGAENVKLFMTMDDDHRVNLSMVDAFMKRIPEKKRRYSTFGYIADYDLAYRSPLKKWFLSYSEFPWDKMYPYLRGFAQIIGPGVVDDMAIGTAYTRYNYAPEDVFLGMVAYKLGIPIFNENSMFDHDLYVETNKEGRPAMVALSKHFL
;
A
#
# COMPACT_ATOMS: atom_id res chain seq x y z
N MET A 1 -57.46 37.82 37.85
CA MET A 1 -56.04 37.74 38.28
C MET A 1 -55.19 37.60 37.01
N HIS A 2 -54.66 38.67 36.40
CA HIS A 2 -53.34 39.30 36.68
C HIS A 2 -52.20 38.26 36.77
N CYS A 3 -51.05 38.32 36.09
CA CYS A 3 -50.32 39.37 35.37
C CYS A 3 -49.19 38.70 34.53
N ARG A 4 -49.03 38.99 33.23
CA ARG A 4 -47.91 39.74 32.58
C ARG A 4 -46.44 39.44 32.97
N LEU A 5 -45.67 38.99 31.96
CA LEU A 5 -44.44 39.56 31.36
C LEU A 5 -43.14 39.81 32.17
N LYS A 6 -42.05 39.44 31.47
CA LYS A 6 -40.71 40.08 31.33
C LYS A 6 -39.53 39.57 32.18
N CYS A 7 -38.54 39.06 31.42
CA CYS A 7 -37.12 39.38 31.41
C CYS A 7 -36.34 39.66 32.71
N SER A 8 -35.22 38.92 32.79
CA SER A 8 -33.91 39.32 33.32
C SER A 8 -33.72 39.27 34.83
N LYS A 9 -32.90 38.31 35.27
CA LYS A 9 -31.81 38.54 36.22
C LYS A 9 -30.70 37.53 35.99
N PHE A 10 -29.57 38.06 35.53
CA PHE A 10 -28.25 37.44 35.60
C PHE A 10 -27.95 37.06 37.06
N ILE A 11 -27.54 35.82 37.29
CA ILE A 11 -26.65 35.48 38.39
C ILE A 11 -25.46 34.78 37.76
N ALA A 12 -24.31 35.44 37.90
CA ALA A 12 -23.01 34.99 37.44
C ALA A 12 -22.60 33.70 38.18
N LEU A 13 -22.25 32.66 37.42
CA LEU A 13 -21.45 31.55 37.89
C LEU A 13 -20.21 31.43 36.98
N SER A 14 -19.07 31.22 37.62
CA SER A 14 -17.69 31.35 37.12
C SER A 14 -17.38 30.73 35.76
N PRO A 15 -16.40 31.32 35.02
CA PRO A 15 -15.97 30.83 33.72
C PRO A 15 -14.99 29.66 33.90
N CYS A 16 -15.48 28.44 34.15
CA CYS A 16 -14.59 27.27 34.14
C CYS A 16 -15.23 25.96 33.66
N ILE A 17 -16.47 25.95 33.18
CA ILE A 17 -17.14 24.72 32.74
C ILE A 17 -17.89 24.93 31.42
N ILE A 18 -17.22 25.50 30.40
CA ILE A 18 -17.61 25.36 28.98
C ILE A 18 -16.32 25.38 28.15
N LEU A 19 -15.52 24.31 28.25
CA LEU A 19 -14.36 24.06 27.40
C LEU A 19 -14.04 22.56 27.33
N ALA A 20 -15.09 21.75 27.17
CA ALA A 20 -14.96 20.31 27.01
C ALA A 20 -16.14 19.77 26.20
N ILE A 21 -16.27 20.20 24.95
CA ILE A 21 -16.93 19.51 23.82
C ILE A 21 -16.52 20.35 22.60
N PHE A 22 -15.38 20.03 22.00
CA PHE A 22 -14.97 20.32 20.62
C PHE A 22 -13.52 19.81 20.43
N TYR A 23 -13.25 18.57 20.88
CA TYR A 23 -12.14 17.79 20.32
C TYR A 23 -12.70 16.99 19.14
N VAL A 24 -13.05 17.71 18.06
CA VAL A 24 -12.97 17.11 16.74
C VAL A 24 -11.48 17.03 16.47
N THR A 25 -10.93 15.82 16.59
CA THR A 25 -9.64 15.47 16.03
C THR A 25 -9.74 15.66 14.52
N SER A 26 -9.55 16.90 14.09
CA SER A 26 -8.92 17.19 12.81
C SER A 26 -7.63 16.37 12.83
N LEU A 27 -7.60 15.30 12.03
CA LEU A 27 -6.38 14.69 11.55
C LEU A 27 -5.56 15.84 10.96
N LYS A 28 -4.75 16.46 11.82
CA LYS A 28 -3.75 17.45 11.44
C LYS A 28 -2.96 16.77 10.35
N LEU A 29 -3.06 17.35 9.15
CA LEU A 29 -2.06 17.34 8.10
C LEU A 29 -0.81 16.58 8.56
N GLN A 30 -0.66 15.33 8.13
CA GLN A 30 0.65 14.72 8.05
C GLN A 30 1.49 15.73 7.29
N ASN A 31 2.34 16.43 8.03
CA ASN A 31 3.15 17.51 7.53
C ASN A 31 3.83 16.98 6.26
N TYR A 32 3.60 17.66 5.14
CA TYR A 32 4.39 17.48 3.93
C TYR A 32 5.84 17.39 4.38
N ALA A 33 6.53 16.31 3.98
CA ALA A 33 7.96 16.23 4.21
C ALA A 33 8.56 17.57 3.74
N PRO A 34 9.30 18.30 4.58
CA PRO A 34 9.97 19.49 4.10
C PRO A 34 10.80 19.04 2.90
N VAL A 35 10.66 19.76 1.78
CA VAL A 35 11.60 19.64 0.66
C VAL A 35 12.97 19.79 1.30
N VAL A 36 13.69 18.68 1.46
CA VAL A 36 15.00 18.70 2.10
C VAL A 36 15.85 19.52 1.15
N ASN A 37 16.21 20.72 1.57
CA ASN A 37 17.16 21.55 0.87
C ASN A 37 18.51 20.87 1.08
N ILE A 38 18.84 19.91 0.22
CA ILE A 38 20.11 19.19 0.35
C ILE A 38 21.21 20.12 -0.11
N SER A 39 21.79 20.85 0.84
CA SER A 39 23.03 21.59 0.65
C SER A 39 24.19 20.59 0.55
N GLY A 40 24.73 20.43 -0.66
CA GLY A 40 26.01 19.75 -0.92
C GLY A 40 25.90 18.41 -1.66
N ASN A 41 26.28 18.41 -2.95
CA ASN A 41 26.71 17.28 -3.79
C ASN A 41 25.97 15.93 -3.76
N SER A 42 24.80 15.81 -3.14
CA SER A 42 24.03 14.56 -3.11
C SER A 42 23.27 14.38 -4.42
N ILE A 43 23.59 13.32 -5.18
CA ILE A 43 22.82 12.92 -6.35
C ILE A 43 21.51 12.32 -5.86
N CYS A 44 20.42 13.05 -6.04
CA CYS A 44 19.09 12.59 -5.68
C CYS A 44 18.52 11.68 -6.78
N LYS A 45 18.73 10.37 -6.64
CA LYS A 45 18.40 9.32 -7.61
C LYS A 45 17.74 8.13 -6.90
N TRP A 46 16.77 7.49 -7.55
CA TRP A 46 16.15 6.25 -7.06
C TRP A 46 16.13 5.17 -8.16
N PRO A 47 16.44 3.89 -7.88
CA PRO A 47 16.90 3.37 -6.59
C PRO A 47 18.27 3.95 -6.20
N PRO A 48 18.57 3.99 -4.89
CA PRO A 48 19.88 4.41 -4.40
C PRO A 48 20.97 3.44 -4.92
N ALA A 49 22.21 3.92 -5.13
CA ALA A 49 23.28 3.07 -5.65
C ALA A 49 23.77 2.07 -4.58
N THR A 50 23.80 2.52 -3.32
CA THR A 50 23.94 1.67 -2.14
C THR A 50 22.84 2.02 -1.14
N VAL A 51 22.47 1.08 -0.27
CA VAL A 51 21.49 1.34 0.80
C VAL A 51 21.90 2.54 1.68
N ASN A 52 23.20 2.80 1.82
CA ASN A 52 23.72 3.95 2.58
C ASN A 52 23.45 5.32 1.92
N ASP A 53 23.10 5.34 0.64
CA ASP A 53 22.69 6.57 -0.06
C ASP A 53 21.23 6.95 0.25
N THR A 54 20.47 6.05 0.90
CA THR A 54 19.24 6.46 1.59
C THR A 54 19.60 7.27 2.84
N HIS A 55 18.77 8.26 3.20
CA HIS A 55 19.05 9.06 4.38
C HIS A 55 19.03 8.17 5.64
N ARG A 56 20.21 7.97 6.26
CA ARG A 56 20.31 7.30 7.55
C ARG A 56 19.59 8.13 8.61
N TRP A 57 18.64 7.50 9.30
CA TRP A 57 17.91 8.12 10.40
C TRP A 57 18.18 7.34 11.68
N LYS A 58 19.01 7.88 12.57
CA LYS A 58 19.51 7.18 13.77
C LYS A 58 20.11 5.82 13.38
N SER A 59 19.52 4.71 13.84
CA SER A 59 19.91 3.33 13.54
C SER A 59 19.17 2.71 12.35
N GLY A 60 18.28 3.45 11.68
CA GLY A 60 17.43 2.98 10.59
C GLY A 60 17.65 3.70 9.26
N PHE A 61 16.75 3.44 8.29
CA PHE A 61 16.81 3.98 6.93
C PHE A 61 15.54 4.74 6.59
N ASP A 62 15.66 5.96 6.05
CA ASP A 62 14.53 6.68 5.45
C ASP A 62 14.40 6.28 3.98
N ILE A 63 13.32 5.56 3.66
CA ILE A 63 13.05 5.03 2.32
C ILE A 63 12.07 5.93 1.55
N SER A 64 11.98 7.21 1.90
CA SER A 64 11.27 8.20 1.09
C SER A 64 11.91 8.35 -0.29
N ILE A 65 11.11 8.47 -1.34
CA ILE A 65 11.64 8.64 -2.70
C ILE A 65 12.33 9.99 -2.78
N CYS A 66 13.65 9.99 -2.99
CA CYS A 66 14.39 11.23 -3.23
C CYS A 66 13.94 11.85 -4.56
N ILE A 67 13.62 13.14 -4.56
CA ILE A 67 13.33 13.91 -5.78
C ILE A 67 14.17 15.18 -5.88
N LEU A 68 14.66 15.49 -7.07
CA LEU A 68 15.29 16.76 -7.40
C LEU A 68 14.24 17.66 -8.08
N PRO A 69 13.69 18.70 -7.44
CA PRO A 69 12.70 19.57 -8.08
C PRO A 69 13.38 20.53 -9.09
N ASN A 70 12.75 20.75 -10.25
CA ASN A 70 13.14 21.84 -11.16
C ASN A 70 12.41 23.14 -10.78
N PHE A 71 12.91 23.94 -9.82
CA PHE A 71 12.20 25.12 -9.31
C PHE A 71 11.77 26.16 -10.37
N ASN A 72 12.44 26.21 -11.52
CA ASN A 72 12.07 27.11 -12.63
C ASN A 72 10.90 26.59 -13.47
N GLU A 73 10.67 25.27 -13.46
CA GLU A 73 9.61 24.58 -14.20
C GLU A 73 8.65 23.81 -13.29
N VAL A 74 8.74 23.96 -11.96
CA VAL A 74 7.75 23.40 -11.04
C VAL A 74 6.44 24.04 -11.45
N MET A 75 5.65 23.30 -12.22
CA MET A 75 4.40 23.80 -12.73
C MET A 75 3.56 24.14 -11.51
N SER A 76 3.10 25.39 -11.42
CA SER A 76 2.18 25.79 -10.36
C SER A 76 1.06 24.75 -10.35
N SER A 77 0.87 24.13 -9.18
CA SER A 77 0.08 22.92 -9.01
C SER A 77 -1.43 23.21 -9.05
N GLY A 78 -1.85 24.00 -10.04
CA GLY A 78 -3.24 24.28 -10.34
C GLY A 78 -4.02 22.98 -10.39
N VAL A 79 -5.21 23.00 -9.78
CA VAL A 79 -6.06 21.83 -9.70
C VAL A 79 -6.37 21.36 -11.11
N LYS A 80 -5.91 20.16 -11.48
CA LYS A 80 -6.14 19.58 -12.82
C LYS A 80 -7.63 19.40 -13.04
N ARG A 81 -8.13 19.86 -14.18
CA ARG A 81 -9.55 19.78 -14.54
C ARG A 81 -9.76 18.97 -15.81
N TYR A 82 -10.87 18.25 -15.86
CA TYR A 82 -11.23 17.33 -16.93
C TYR A 82 -12.56 17.75 -17.55
N ARG A 83 -12.62 17.81 -18.88
CA ARG A 83 -13.87 18.14 -19.58
C ARG A 83 -14.88 17.00 -19.39
N MET A 84 -16.12 17.35 -19.03
CA MET A 84 -17.20 16.37 -18.81
C MET A 84 -17.42 15.43 -20.00
N LYS A 85 -17.38 15.95 -21.24
CA LYS A 85 -17.49 15.15 -22.48
C LYS A 85 -16.42 14.06 -22.65
N GLY A 86 -15.27 14.22 -21.99
CA GLY A 86 -14.19 13.22 -22.01
C GLY A 86 -14.41 12.09 -21.00
N LEU A 87 -15.26 12.32 -19.99
CA LEU A 87 -15.48 11.38 -18.89
C LEU A 87 -16.85 10.69 -18.95
N PHE A 88 -17.84 11.27 -19.63
CA PHE A 88 -19.21 10.76 -19.66
C PHE A 88 -19.77 10.79 -21.09
N TRP A 89 -20.30 9.64 -21.56
CA TRP A 89 -20.98 9.50 -22.85
C TRP A 89 -22.22 10.41 -22.92
N GLY A 90 -22.43 11.05 -24.08
CA GLY A 90 -23.57 11.96 -24.29
C GLY A 90 -23.50 13.30 -23.55
N SER A 91 -22.43 13.59 -22.80
CA SER A 91 -22.28 14.88 -22.15
C SER A 91 -21.85 15.97 -23.14
N HIS A 92 -22.70 16.98 -23.34
CA HIS A 92 -22.41 18.17 -24.15
C HIS A 92 -21.87 19.34 -23.32
N SER A 93 -21.69 19.15 -22.02
CA SER A 93 -21.23 20.21 -21.12
C SER A 93 -19.80 20.65 -21.46
N LYS A 94 -19.60 21.96 -21.61
CA LYS A 94 -18.27 22.58 -21.76
C LYS A 94 -17.53 22.72 -20.41
N HIS A 95 -18.20 22.41 -19.29
CA HIS A 95 -17.63 22.52 -17.96
C HIS A 95 -16.51 21.50 -17.75
N SER A 96 -15.52 21.90 -16.95
CA SER A 96 -14.43 21.03 -16.50
C SER A 96 -14.47 20.86 -14.99
N VAL A 97 -14.25 19.64 -14.53
CA VAL A 97 -14.32 19.23 -13.12
C VAL A 97 -12.95 18.79 -12.63
N SER A 98 -12.60 19.09 -11.38
CA SER A 98 -11.46 18.45 -10.72
C SER A 98 -11.78 17.03 -10.27
N PHE A 99 -10.80 16.31 -9.75
CA PHE A 99 -11.05 15.02 -9.11
C PHE A 99 -11.99 15.15 -7.89
N GLU A 100 -11.80 16.19 -7.07
CA GLU A 100 -12.65 16.49 -5.92
C GLU A 100 -14.08 16.86 -6.32
N ASP A 101 -14.26 17.52 -7.48
CA ASP A 101 -15.58 17.79 -8.05
C ASP A 101 -16.30 16.50 -8.47
N LEU A 102 -15.57 15.48 -8.96
CA LEU A 102 -16.17 14.19 -9.38
C LEU A 102 -16.95 13.52 -8.25
N ALA A 103 -16.41 13.55 -7.03
CA ALA A 103 -17.06 12.97 -5.85
C ALA A 103 -18.44 13.57 -5.57
N LYS A 104 -18.66 14.81 -5.99
CA LYS A 104 -19.89 15.59 -5.73
C LYS A 104 -20.90 15.51 -6.88
N LEU A 105 -20.55 14.88 -8.01
CA LEU A 105 -21.42 14.80 -9.17
C LEU A 105 -22.68 13.95 -8.89
N PRO A 106 -23.85 14.33 -9.43
CA PRO A 106 -25.09 13.56 -9.30
C PRO A 106 -24.91 12.12 -9.78
N ARG A 107 -25.34 11.13 -8.98
CA ARG A 107 -25.08 9.71 -9.27
C ARG A 107 -25.67 9.22 -10.59
N LYS A 108 -26.76 9.85 -11.07
CA LYS A 108 -27.38 9.52 -12.37
C LYS A 108 -26.39 9.63 -13.55
N ILE A 109 -25.44 10.57 -13.51
CA ILE A 109 -24.49 10.77 -14.62
C ILE A 109 -23.49 9.61 -14.73
N TRP A 110 -23.19 8.93 -13.62
CA TRP A 110 -22.20 7.84 -13.57
C TRP A 110 -22.60 6.60 -14.35
N ARG A 111 -23.88 6.47 -14.73
CA ARG A 111 -24.36 5.45 -15.67
C ARG A 111 -23.76 5.58 -17.07
N THR A 112 -23.25 6.77 -17.40
CA THR A 112 -22.66 7.08 -18.71
C THR A 112 -21.14 7.24 -18.65
N VAL A 113 -20.51 6.93 -17.51
CA VAL A 113 -19.07 7.11 -17.33
C VAL A 113 -18.28 6.29 -18.36
N ARG A 114 -17.15 6.85 -18.79
CA ARG A 114 -16.24 6.23 -19.76
C ARG A 114 -15.12 5.50 -19.02
N TYR A 115 -15.09 4.18 -19.17
CA TYR A 115 -13.97 3.35 -18.74
C TYR A 115 -13.13 2.95 -19.96
N PRO A 116 -11.79 3.02 -19.90
CA PRO A 116 -10.96 3.33 -18.73
C PRO A 116 -10.66 4.82 -18.51
N GLU A 117 -11.23 5.74 -19.30
CA GLU A 117 -10.85 7.16 -19.31
C GLU A 117 -10.97 7.84 -17.93
N VAL A 118 -11.98 7.49 -17.14
CA VAL A 118 -12.16 8.05 -15.80
C VAL A 118 -11.02 7.70 -14.84
N TYR A 119 -10.37 6.54 -15.00
CA TYR A 119 -9.27 6.13 -14.12
C TYR A 119 -8.03 7.03 -14.26
N LYS A 120 -7.86 7.69 -15.41
CA LYS A 120 -6.77 8.67 -15.63
C LYS A 120 -6.86 9.85 -14.68
N THR A 121 -8.05 10.13 -14.14
CA THR A 121 -8.25 11.23 -13.20
C THR A 121 -7.73 10.94 -11.79
N TYR A 122 -7.37 9.68 -11.48
CA TYR A 122 -6.94 9.29 -10.13
C TYR A 122 -5.69 10.06 -9.69
N PRO A 123 -5.70 10.73 -8.53
CA PRO A 123 -4.59 11.58 -8.13
C PRO A 123 -3.31 10.78 -7.85
N GLN A 124 -2.11 11.32 -8.06
CA GLN A 124 -1.82 12.55 -8.80
C GLN A 124 -1.78 12.22 -10.31
N ASP A 125 -2.46 13.01 -11.14
CA ASP A 125 -2.46 12.81 -12.59
C ASP A 125 -1.35 13.66 -13.24
N VAL A 126 -0.19 13.03 -13.37
CA VAL A 126 1.08 13.58 -13.89
C VAL A 126 1.67 12.62 -14.94
N PRO A 127 2.63 13.07 -15.79
CA PRO A 127 3.33 12.20 -16.73
C PRO A 127 4.27 11.21 -16.01
N LEU A 128 3.69 10.25 -15.29
CA LEU A 128 4.39 9.40 -14.32
C LEU A 128 5.54 8.60 -14.95
N ARG A 129 5.36 8.08 -16.17
CA ARG A 129 6.42 7.33 -16.88
C ARG A 129 7.65 8.20 -17.17
N GLN A 130 7.46 9.49 -17.45
CA GLN A 130 8.57 10.40 -17.68
C GLN A 130 9.25 10.76 -16.36
N ILE A 131 8.46 11.06 -15.32
CA ILE A 131 8.95 11.31 -13.96
C ILE A 131 9.79 10.14 -13.44
N VAL A 132 9.35 8.90 -13.64
CA VAL A 132 10.12 7.70 -13.29
C VAL A 132 11.47 7.65 -14.00
N LYS A 133 11.50 7.92 -15.31
CA LYS A 133 12.76 7.97 -16.07
C LYS A 133 13.69 9.05 -15.54
N ASP A 134 13.16 10.23 -15.21
CA ASP A 134 13.94 11.35 -14.71
C ASP A 134 14.51 11.07 -13.31
N ILE A 135 13.70 10.55 -12.39
CA ILE A 135 14.15 10.14 -11.04
C ILE A 135 15.22 9.05 -11.12
N LYS A 136 15.02 8.03 -11.97
CA LYS A 136 16.03 6.97 -12.19
C LYS A 136 17.32 7.49 -12.82
N ALA A 137 17.25 8.58 -13.58
CA ALA A 137 18.41 9.25 -14.15
C ALA A 137 19.03 10.29 -13.22
N GLY A 138 18.48 10.55 -12.03
CA GLY A 138 18.91 11.62 -11.14
C GLY A 138 18.65 13.03 -11.71
N LYS A 139 17.69 13.16 -12.63
CA LYS A 139 17.33 14.41 -13.28
C LYS A 139 16.24 15.16 -12.50
N PRO A 140 16.18 16.50 -12.65
CA PRO A 140 15.10 17.28 -12.07
C PRO A 140 13.71 16.85 -12.57
N VAL A 141 12.70 16.92 -11.69
CA VAL A 141 11.28 16.65 -12.01
C VAL A 141 10.45 17.93 -11.97
N SER A 142 9.50 18.04 -12.90
CA SER A 142 8.58 19.20 -12.98
C SER A 142 7.38 19.10 -12.02
N PHE A 143 7.17 17.94 -11.38
CA PHE A 143 6.06 17.70 -10.46
C PHE A 143 6.56 17.13 -9.14
N ILE A 144 6.20 17.80 -8.04
CA ILE A 144 6.47 17.32 -6.68
C ILE A 144 5.45 16.22 -6.33
N PRO A 145 5.89 15.10 -5.72
CA PRO A 145 4.99 14.02 -5.32
C PRO A 145 4.14 14.43 -4.12
N LYS A 146 2.80 14.31 -4.25
CA LYS A 146 1.86 14.60 -3.15
C LYS A 146 1.70 13.46 -2.14
N TYR A 147 2.19 12.27 -2.45
CA TYR A 147 1.99 11.05 -1.66
C TYR A 147 3.32 10.39 -1.27
N ASN A 148 4.40 11.17 -1.22
CA ASN A 148 5.69 10.70 -0.72
C ASN A 148 5.77 10.87 0.79
N PHE A 149 4.88 10.22 1.55
CA PHE A 149 4.92 10.32 3.01
C PHE A 149 6.24 9.72 3.53
N PRO A 150 6.85 10.32 4.57
CA PRO A 150 8.01 9.75 5.23
C PRO A 150 7.72 8.33 5.72
N ILE A 151 8.61 7.40 5.39
CA ILE A 151 8.59 6.03 5.89
C ILE A 151 10.01 5.66 6.27
N ARG A 152 10.21 5.23 7.52
CA ARG A 152 11.50 4.84 8.05
C ARG A 152 11.48 3.37 8.42
N LEU A 153 12.48 2.65 7.95
CA LEU A 153 12.77 1.30 8.38
C LEU A 153 13.46 1.34 9.73
N LEU A 154 12.85 0.68 10.71
CA LEU A 154 13.35 0.54 12.08
C LEU A 154 14.21 -0.72 12.21
N ALA A 155 13.90 -1.76 11.43
CA ALA A 155 14.68 -2.98 11.31
C ALA A 155 14.55 -3.56 9.88
N THR A 156 15.58 -4.27 9.44
CA THR A 156 15.59 -5.01 8.17
C THR A 156 16.51 -6.22 8.28
N SER A 157 16.24 -7.25 7.48
CA SER A 157 17.12 -8.41 7.33
C SER A 157 18.54 -8.01 6.88
N LYS A 158 19.53 -8.70 7.42
CA LYS A 158 20.95 -8.60 7.06
C LYS A 158 21.38 -9.69 6.08
N SER A 159 20.58 -10.74 5.91
CA SER A 159 20.85 -11.87 5.01
C SER A 159 20.04 -11.82 3.72
N VAL A 160 18.78 -11.37 3.76
CA VAL A 160 17.96 -11.19 2.57
C VAL A 160 18.20 -9.80 1.99
N CYS A 161 18.50 -9.73 0.69
CA CYS A 161 18.75 -8.48 -0.02
C CYS A 161 19.90 -7.63 0.57
N HIS A 162 20.95 -8.27 1.08
CA HIS A 162 22.21 -7.60 1.41
C HIS A 162 23.12 -7.48 0.20
N ALA A 163 24.14 -6.60 0.28
CA ALA A 163 25.09 -6.37 -0.79
C ALA A 163 25.76 -7.69 -1.24
N GLY A 164 25.55 -8.07 -2.51
CA GLY A 164 26.10 -9.28 -3.11
C GLY A 164 25.22 -10.53 -3.01
N SER A 165 24.12 -10.49 -2.24
CA SER A 165 23.15 -11.59 -2.24
C SER A 165 22.44 -11.71 -3.59
N LYS A 166 22.19 -12.94 -4.03
CA LYS A 166 21.44 -13.25 -5.25
C LYS A 166 20.33 -14.23 -4.90
N HIS A 167 19.13 -13.99 -5.36
CA HIS A 167 17.96 -14.81 -5.04
C HIS A 167 17.22 -15.21 -6.32
N ASP A 168 16.79 -16.46 -6.40
CA ASP A 168 15.83 -16.87 -7.44
C ASP A 168 14.44 -16.33 -7.11
N LEU A 169 14.10 -16.29 -5.82
CA LEU A 169 12.84 -15.78 -5.31
C LEU A 169 13.06 -15.01 -4.01
N VAL A 170 12.50 -13.80 -3.93
CA VAL A 170 12.37 -13.06 -2.66
C VAL A 170 10.90 -12.97 -2.29
N LEU A 171 10.54 -13.54 -1.14
CA LEU A 171 9.19 -13.46 -0.57
C LEU A 171 9.11 -12.30 0.44
N VAL A 172 8.09 -11.46 0.33
CA VAL A 172 7.76 -10.43 1.31
C VAL A 172 6.39 -10.74 1.90
N ILE A 173 6.39 -11.29 3.12
CA ILE A 173 5.20 -11.79 3.79
C ILE A 173 4.57 -10.67 4.61
N LYS A 174 3.38 -10.23 4.24
CA LYS A 174 2.60 -9.25 5.01
C LYS A 174 2.06 -9.96 6.26
N SER A 175 2.54 -9.55 7.44
CA SER A 175 2.11 -10.13 8.72
C SER A 175 1.76 -9.03 9.72
N SER A 176 0.75 -9.24 10.55
CA SER A 176 0.41 -8.31 11.63
C SER A 176 1.44 -8.41 12.76
N VAL A 177 1.76 -7.29 13.42
CA VAL A 177 2.65 -7.26 14.60
C VAL A 177 2.24 -8.26 15.69
N PHE A 178 0.97 -8.66 15.77
CA PHE A 178 0.45 -9.57 16.79
C PHE A 178 0.50 -11.07 16.42
N ARG A 179 0.97 -11.45 15.23
CA ARG A 179 0.87 -12.82 14.69
C ARG A 179 2.17 -13.64 14.76
N TRP A 180 2.85 -13.65 15.91
CA TRP A 180 4.11 -14.39 16.11
C TRP A 180 4.02 -15.89 15.76
N ASP A 181 2.97 -16.58 16.21
CA ASP A 181 2.80 -18.02 15.95
C ASP A 181 2.62 -18.34 14.46
N VAL A 182 2.01 -17.42 13.72
CA VAL A 182 1.80 -17.57 12.27
C VAL A 182 3.13 -17.39 11.54
N ARG A 183 3.96 -16.44 11.96
CA ARG A 183 5.32 -16.29 11.45
C ARG A 183 6.16 -17.53 11.75
N ASN A 184 6.09 -18.07 12.97
CA ASN A 184 6.79 -19.32 13.34
C ASN A 184 6.33 -20.52 12.50
N SER A 185 5.02 -20.66 12.29
CA SER A 185 4.47 -21.69 11.39
C SER A 185 4.97 -21.52 9.95
N PHE A 186 5.07 -20.28 9.46
CA PHE A 186 5.59 -20.00 8.13
C PHE A 186 7.08 -20.32 8.01
N ARG A 187 7.90 -19.99 9.03
CA ARG A 187 9.32 -20.36 9.09
C ARG A 187 9.51 -21.87 8.99
N GLU A 188 8.73 -22.65 9.75
CA GLU A 188 8.79 -24.12 9.70
C GLU A 188 8.36 -24.67 8.33
N PHE A 189 7.30 -24.12 7.74
CA PHE A 189 6.89 -24.46 6.39
C PHE A 189 8.02 -24.21 5.38
N MET A 190 8.63 -23.02 5.39
CA MET A 190 9.70 -22.68 4.45
C MET A 190 10.95 -23.55 4.66
N ARG A 191 11.26 -23.94 5.91
CA ARG A 191 12.35 -24.88 6.19
C ARG A 191 12.14 -26.22 5.49
N LEU A 192 10.91 -26.75 5.53
CA LEU A 192 10.55 -28.00 4.86
C LEU A 192 10.52 -27.84 3.33
N GLU A 193 9.95 -26.74 2.84
CA GLU A 193 9.79 -26.49 1.40
C GLU A 193 11.14 -26.24 0.72
N ASN A 194 12.05 -25.50 1.37
CA ASN A 194 13.43 -25.33 0.90
C ASN A 194 14.20 -26.65 0.88
N LYS A 195 13.95 -27.56 1.83
CA LYS A 195 14.53 -28.91 1.81
C LYS A 195 13.96 -29.75 0.66
N ARG A 196 12.69 -29.57 0.33
CA ARG A 196 12.02 -30.26 -0.80
C ARG A 196 12.49 -29.75 -2.15
N TYR A 197 12.83 -28.46 -2.25
CA TYR A 197 13.20 -27.82 -3.51
C TYR A 197 14.47 -26.94 -3.37
N PRO A 198 15.64 -27.55 -3.08
CA PRO A 198 16.88 -26.83 -2.77
C PRO A 198 17.52 -26.14 -3.98
N SER A 199 16.99 -26.36 -5.18
CA SER A 199 17.48 -25.75 -6.42
C SER A 199 17.12 -24.27 -6.55
N LEU A 200 16.14 -23.79 -5.79
CA LEU A 200 15.78 -22.37 -5.73
C LEU A 200 16.44 -21.72 -4.51
N ASN A 201 17.22 -20.67 -4.74
CA ASN A 201 17.67 -19.82 -3.66
C ASN A 201 16.55 -18.84 -3.25
N VAL A 202 15.87 -19.15 -2.15
CA VAL A 202 14.73 -18.38 -1.65
C VAL A 202 15.12 -17.57 -0.41
N GLY A 203 14.99 -16.25 -0.50
CA GLY A 203 14.99 -15.35 0.65
C GLY A 203 13.57 -14.99 1.03
N TYR A 204 13.25 -14.86 2.31
CA TYR A 204 11.96 -14.34 2.74
C TYR A 204 12.08 -13.40 3.93
N VAL A 205 11.19 -12.41 4.00
CA VAL A 205 11.05 -11.48 5.14
C VAL A 205 9.58 -11.27 5.48
N PHE A 206 9.30 -11.05 6.76
CA PHE A 206 8.01 -10.57 7.26
C PHE A 206 8.02 -9.03 7.29
N SER A 207 7.00 -8.43 6.69
CA SER A 207 6.77 -7.00 6.69
C SER A 207 5.75 -6.61 7.75
N VAL A 208 6.20 -5.80 8.70
CA VAL A 208 5.43 -5.36 9.87
C VAL A 208 5.55 -3.85 10.06
N GLY A 209 4.56 -3.25 10.70
CA GLY A 209 4.61 -1.87 11.19
C GLY A 209 4.95 -1.82 12.68
N ILE A 210 4.41 -0.82 13.37
CA ILE A 210 4.41 -0.68 14.83
C ILE A 210 2.99 -0.89 15.39
N PRO A 211 2.84 -1.38 16.63
CA PRO A 211 1.51 -1.56 17.23
C PRO A 211 0.78 -0.22 17.39
N ARG A 212 -0.52 -0.26 17.12
CA ARG A 212 -1.45 0.85 17.39
C ARG A 212 -1.46 1.16 18.89
N GLN A 213 -1.32 2.42 19.26
CA GLN A 213 -1.27 2.82 20.68
C GLN A 213 -2.66 2.88 21.32
N HIS A 214 -3.64 3.46 20.61
CA HIS A 214 -4.98 3.73 21.14
C HIS A 214 -6.08 3.61 20.07
N GLY A 215 -7.32 3.45 20.50
CA GLY A 215 -8.52 3.51 19.65
C GLY A 215 -9.03 2.15 19.19
N GLY A 216 -8.45 1.06 19.70
CA GLY A 216 -8.84 -0.33 19.42
C GLY A 216 -9.22 -0.59 17.96
N ARG A 217 -10.36 -1.25 17.77
CA ARG A 217 -10.92 -1.62 16.45
C ARG A 217 -11.67 -0.48 15.72
N LEU A 218 -11.76 0.71 16.31
CA LEU A 218 -12.55 1.82 15.77
C LEU A 218 -11.70 2.75 14.91
N PHE A 219 -12.23 3.10 13.74
CA PHE A 219 -11.58 3.98 12.77
C PHE A 219 -12.56 5.05 12.29
N ASN A 220 -12.06 6.24 11.94
CA ASN A 220 -12.85 7.24 11.22
C ASN A 220 -12.41 7.27 9.76
N ARG A 221 -13.37 7.13 8.85
CA ARG A 221 -13.14 7.19 7.41
C ARG A 221 -14.18 8.06 6.75
N ASP A 222 -13.75 9.22 6.25
CA ASP A 222 -14.62 10.22 5.60
C ASP A 222 -15.84 10.60 6.47
N GLY A 223 -15.62 10.76 7.79
CA GLY A 223 -16.69 11.08 8.75
C GLY A 223 -17.49 9.87 9.24
N HIS A 224 -17.25 8.67 8.71
CA HIS A 224 -17.90 7.45 9.16
C HIS A 224 -17.06 6.74 10.22
N VAL A 225 -17.67 6.42 11.36
CA VAL A 225 -17.06 5.53 12.35
C VAL A 225 -17.21 4.10 11.86
N MET A 226 -16.09 3.48 11.54
CA MET A 226 -15.94 2.12 11.05
C MET A 226 -15.57 1.20 12.20
N ASN A 227 -16.24 0.05 12.28
CA ASN A 227 -15.87 -1.03 13.18
C ASN A 227 -15.12 -2.11 12.38
N LEU A 228 -13.83 -2.32 12.69
CA LEU A 228 -13.07 -3.41 12.09
C LEU A 228 -13.47 -4.74 12.77
N THR A 229 -14.20 -5.59 12.05
CA THR A 229 -14.67 -6.86 12.57
C THR A 229 -13.71 -8.00 12.28
N GLY A 230 -13.82 -9.09 13.04
CA GLY A 230 -13.02 -10.29 12.87
C GLY A 230 -11.62 -10.18 13.50
N PRO A 231 -10.73 -11.14 13.19
CA PRO A 231 -9.46 -11.30 13.90
C PRO A 231 -8.59 -10.04 13.90
N ASP A 232 -8.58 -9.28 12.81
CA ASP A 232 -7.79 -8.05 12.69
C ASP A 232 -8.23 -6.97 13.69
N GLY A 233 -9.53 -6.87 13.96
CA GLY A 233 -10.08 -5.94 14.95
C GLY A 233 -9.99 -6.46 16.38
N ASP A 234 -10.23 -7.76 16.57
CA ASP A 234 -10.16 -8.41 17.88
C ASP A 234 -8.75 -8.30 18.49
N GLN A 235 -7.70 -8.42 17.67
CA GLN A 235 -6.32 -8.21 18.11
C GLN A 235 -6.07 -6.77 18.56
N LEU A 236 -6.60 -5.77 17.85
CA LEU A 236 -6.40 -4.36 18.22
C LEU A 236 -7.04 -4.02 19.57
N GLU A 237 -8.16 -4.65 19.92
CA GLU A 237 -8.74 -4.50 21.26
C GLU A 237 -7.96 -5.26 22.33
N ALA A 238 -7.58 -6.51 22.06
CA ALA A 238 -6.87 -7.34 23.03
C ALA A 238 -5.51 -6.74 23.47
N PHE A 239 -4.88 -5.97 22.58
CA PHE A 239 -3.59 -5.30 22.79
C PHE A 239 -3.71 -3.78 22.97
N GLU A 240 -4.91 -3.23 23.17
CA GLU A 240 -5.06 -1.80 23.45
C GLU A 240 -4.29 -1.42 24.73
N GLY A 241 -3.47 -0.36 24.64
CA GLY A 241 -2.60 0.07 25.74
C GLY A 241 -1.39 -0.83 26.01
N LYS A 242 -1.18 -1.92 25.24
CA LYS A 242 -0.06 -2.87 25.41
C LYS A 242 1.04 -2.71 24.37
N ALA A 243 1.14 -1.54 23.73
CA ALA A 243 2.10 -1.29 22.66
C ALA A 243 3.56 -1.57 23.08
N ALA A 244 3.93 -1.25 24.33
CA ALA A 244 5.28 -1.52 24.85
C ALA A 244 5.60 -3.02 24.94
N GLU A 245 4.68 -3.84 25.45
CA GLU A 245 4.83 -5.30 25.54
C GLU A 245 4.96 -5.92 24.15
N VAL A 246 4.13 -5.46 23.19
CA VAL A 246 4.18 -5.94 21.81
C VAL A 246 5.50 -5.58 21.15
N MET A 247 6.00 -4.36 21.39
CA MET A 247 7.31 -3.93 20.87
C MET A 247 8.46 -4.72 21.50
N GLU A 248 8.41 -5.05 22.79
CA GLU A 248 9.42 -5.87 23.47
C GLU A 248 9.52 -7.26 22.82
N LYS A 249 8.39 -7.97 22.71
CA LYS A 249 8.31 -9.30 22.05
C LYS A 249 8.78 -9.26 20.59
N LEU A 250 8.44 -8.19 19.88
CA LEU A 250 8.84 -8.04 18.48
C LEU A 250 10.34 -7.74 18.34
N ASN A 251 10.94 -6.98 19.27
CA ASN A 251 12.39 -6.77 19.31
C ASN A 251 13.14 -8.06 19.65
N GLU A 252 12.62 -8.89 20.56
CA GLU A 252 13.16 -10.23 20.82
C GLU A 252 13.10 -11.09 19.55
N GLU A 253 11.96 -11.11 18.84
CA GLU A 253 11.83 -11.83 17.58
C GLU A 253 12.84 -11.36 16.53
N ILE A 254 13.03 -10.05 16.38
CA ILE A 254 14.04 -9.45 15.47
C ILE A 254 15.46 -9.84 15.87
N ALA A 255 15.75 -9.97 17.17
CA ALA A 255 17.07 -10.36 17.66
C ALA A 255 17.36 -11.85 17.40
N ILE A 256 16.33 -12.69 17.45
CA ILE A 256 16.43 -14.15 17.24
C ILE A 256 16.40 -14.48 15.74
N HIS A 257 15.58 -13.78 14.95
CA HIS A 257 15.32 -14.07 13.55
C HIS A 257 15.71 -12.90 12.64
N ASP A 258 16.54 -13.17 11.64
CA ASP A 258 17.00 -12.17 10.65
C ASP A 258 16.04 -12.04 9.46
N ASP A 259 14.73 -12.07 9.71
CA ASP A 259 13.68 -12.15 8.68
C ASP A 259 12.58 -11.10 8.86
N ILE A 260 12.83 -9.98 9.54
CA ILE A 260 11.83 -8.91 9.74
C ILE A 260 12.25 -7.62 9.04
N VAL A 261 11.31 -7.03 8.30
CA VAL A 261 11.33 -5.64 7.82
C VAL A 261 10.26 -4.87 8.59
N MET A 262 10.70 -4.00 9.51
CA MET A 262 9.81 -3.18 10.33
C MET A 262 9.88 -1.72 9.90
N ALA A 263 8.73 -1.06 9.76
CA ALA A 263 8.65 0.36 9.46
C ALA A 263 7.74 1.14 10.43
N ASP A 264 7.87 2.47 10.44
CA ASP A 264 7.28 3.39 11.43
C ASP A 264 5.82 3.81 11.16
N TYR A 265 4.97 2.91 10.65
CA TYR A 265 3.52 3.13 10.51
C TYR A 265 2.72 2.22 11.45
N GLU A 266 1.56 2.68 11.91
CA GLU A 266 0.65 1.83 12.70
C GLU A 266 0.17 0.63 11.87
N ASP A 267 0.48 -0.57 12.32
CA ASP A 267 0.15 -1.81 11.63
C ASP A 267 -1.32 -2.19 11.86
N THR A 268 -2.16 -1.75 10.93
CA THR A 268 -3.61 -1.99 10.94
C THR A 268 -4.08 -2.35 9.53
N TYR A 269 -5.23 -3.02 9.42
CA TYR A 269 -5.84 -3.35 8.12
C TYR A 269 -5.96 -2.13 7.20
N TYR A 270 -6.42 -0.99 7.73
CA TYR A 270 -6.59 0.23 6.95
C TYR A 270 -5.28 0.95 6.58
N ASN A 271 -4.14 0.52 7.15
CA ASN A 271 -2.80 0.99 6.81
C ASN A 271 -2.00 -0.05 5.98
N LEU A 272 -2.63 -1.11 5.48
CA LEU A 272 -1.98 -2.08 4.58
C LEU A 272 -1.30 -1.43 3.37
N THR A 273 -1.77 -0.25 2.95
CA THR A 273 -1.13 0.47 1.86
C THR A 273 0.21 1.08 2.26
N PHE A 274 0.40 1.54 3.50
CA PHE A 274 1.73 1.93 3.99
C PHE A 274 2.68 0.73 4.02
N LYS A 275 2.19 -0.44 4.43
CA LYS A 275 2.94 -1.71 4.36
C LYS A 275 3.36 -2.05 2.93
N THR A 276 2.42 -1.94 1.99
CA THR A 276 2.68 -2.21 0.57
C THR A 276 3.67 -1.23 -0.04
N VAL A 277 3.53 0.07 0.24
CA VAL A 277 4.49 1.10 -0.19
C VAL A 277 5.87 0.83 0.39
N THR A 278 5.95 0.44 1.66
CA THR A 278 7.19 0.01 2.32
C THR A 278 7.82 -1.17 1.59
N ASN A 279 7.04 -2.20 1.26
CA ASN A 279 7.53 -3.41 0.58
C ASN A 279 8.17 -3.08 -0.77
N TYR A 280 7.49 -2.30 -1.62
CA TYR A 280 8.02 -1.93 -2.93
C TYR A 280 9.28 -1.05 -2.83
N ARG A 281 9.30 -0.11 -1.89
CA ARG A 281 10.48 0.74 -1.66
C ARG A 281 11.65 -0.06 -1.08
N TRP A 282 11.41 -0.98 -0.17
CA TRP A 282 12.42 -1.89 0.37
C TRP A 282 12.98 -2.81 -0.73
N MET A 283 12.12 -3.48 -1.51
CA MET A 283 12.58 -4.31 -2.63
C MET A 283 13.43 -3.52 -3.62
N SER A 284 13.02 -2.28 -3.94
CA SER A 284 13.75 -1.41 -4.87
C SER A 284 15.11 -0.95 -4.32
N ALA A 285 15.16 -0.52 -3.05
CA ALA A 285 16.36 0.06 -2.47
C ALA A 285 17.39 -0.97 -1.96
N PHE A 286 16.95 -2.16 -1.57
CA PHE A 286 17.81 -3.15 -0.90
C PHE A 286 18.20 -4.31 -1.81
N CYS A 287 17.28 -4.83 -2.62
CA CYS A 287 17.51 -6.10 -3.31
C CYS A 287 18.31 -5.95 -4.61
N GLY A 288 18.15 -4.85 -5.34
CA GLY A 288 18.72 -4.66 -6.68
C GLY A 288 18.06 -5.56 -7.73
N ALA A 289 17.46 -4.95 -8.77
CA ALA A 289 16.68 -5.67 -9.77
C ALA A 289 17.44 -6.72 -10.62
N GLU A 290 18.78 -6.72 -10.59
CA GLU A 290 19.62 -7.71 -11.29
C GLU A 290 19.98 -8.91 -10.40
N ASN A 291 19.84 -8.78 -9.07
CA ASN A 291 20.18 -9.83 -8.13
C ASN A 291 19.01 -10.76 -7.80
N VAL A 292 17.80 -10.41 -8.23
CA VAL A 292 16.58 -11.17 -7.95
C VAL A 292 15.90 -11.54 -9.25
N LYS A 293 15.58 -12.83 -9.44
CA LYS A 293 14.85 -13.29 -10.64
C LYS A 293 13.35 -13.09 -10.54
N LEU A 294 12.80 -13.15 -9.33
CA LEU A 294 11.37 -12.98 -9.05
C LEU A 294 11.15 -12.46 -7.62
N PHE A 295 10.21 -11.54 -7.47
CA PHE A 295 9.68 -11.15 -6.16
C PHE A 295 8.27 -11.72 -5.99
N MET A 296 7.85 -12.00 -4.77
CA MET A 296 6.45 -12.29 -4.45
C MET A 296 6.07 -11.64 -3.13
N THR A 297 5.00 -10.86 -3.12
CA THR A 297 4.37 -10.41 -1.87
C THR A 297 3.20 -11.33 -1.56
N MET A 298 2.99 -11.73 -0.31
CA MET A 298 1.82 -12.55 0.07
C MET A 298 1.39 -12.33 1.52
N ASP A 299 0.18 -12.74 1.86
CA ASP A 299 -0.33 -12.75 3.24
C ASP A 299 0.21 -13.95 4.05
N ASP A 300 0.32 -13.77 5.37
CA ASP A 300 0.92 -14.75 6.29
C ASP A 300 0.07 -16.01 6.56
N ASP A 301 -1.19 -16.00 6.14
CA ASP A 301 -2.11 -17.14 6.17
C ASP A 301 -2.07 -18.01 4.91
N HIS A 302 -1.33 -17.59 3.88
CA HIS A 302 -1.09 -18.36 2.66
C HIS A 302 0.27 -19.08 2.70
N ARG A 303 0.43 -20.08 1.84
CA ARG A 303 1.69 -20.83 1.63
C ARG A 303 1.99 -20.93 0.14
N VAL A 304 3.23 -21.28 -0.19
CA VAL A 304 3.73 -21.29 -1.58
C VAL A 304 4.41 -22.60 -1.94
N ASN A 305 4.08 -23.17 -3.10
CA ASN A 305 4.70 -24.37 -3.65
C ASN A 305 5.90 -23.99 -4.53
N LEU A 306 7.13 -24.25 -4.08
CA LEU A 306 8.35 -23.84 -4.79
C LEU A 306 8.54 -24.55 -6.13
N SER A 307 8.08 -25.81 -6.25
CA SER A 307 8.14 -26.54 -7.51
C SER A 307 7.27 -25.89 -8.60
N MET A 308 6.14 -25.33 -8.20
CA MET A 308 5.25 -24.61 -9.12
C MET A 308 5.78 -23.23 -9.48
N VAL A 309 6.48 -22.54 -8.56
CA VAL A 309 7.18 -21.29 -8.87
C VAL A 309 8.29 -21.53 -9.89
N ASP A 310 9.06 -22.61 -9.74
CA ASP A 310 10.08 -23.02 -10.72
C ASP A 310 9.44 -23.34 -12.09
N ALA A 311 8.35 -24.11 -12.11
CA ALA A 311 7.60 -24.38 -13.34
C ALA A 311 7.06 -23.10 -14.00
N PHE A 312 6.59 -22.13 -13.20
CA PHE A 312 6.20 -20.80 -13.69
C PHE A 312 7.38 -20.06 -14.32
N MET A 313 8.54 -20.05 -13.67
CA MET A 313 9.73 -19.38 -14.20
C MET A 313 10.21 -20.00 -15.52
N LYS A 314 10.07 -21.32 -15.70
CA LYS A 314 10.38 -22.02 -16.96
C LYS A 314 9.34 -21.77 -18.05
N ARG A 315 8.06 -21.67 -17.68
CA ARG A 315 6.93 -21.48 -18.61
C ARG A 315 6.83 -20.04 -19.14
N ILE A 316 7.08 -19.04 -18.30
CA ILE A 316 6.92 -17.64 -18.68
C ILE A 316 8.23 -17.08 -19.26
N PRO A 317 8.22 -16.51 -20.49
CA PRO A 317 9.42 -15.92 -21.09
C PRO A 317 10.04 -14.85 -20.19
N GLU A 318 11.37 -14.83 -20.09
CA GLU A 318 12.11 -13.94 -19.18
C GLU A 318 11.71 -12.47 -19.32
N LYS A 319 11.63 -11.95 -20.55
CA LYS A 319 11.20 -10.55 -20.80
C LYS A 319 9.81 -10.26 -20.23
N LYS A 320 8.86 -11.19 -20.39
CA LYS A 320 7.51 -11.06 -19.85
C LYS A 320 7.53 -11.13 -18.34
N ARG A 321 8.27 -12.07 -17.75
CA ARG A 321 8.43 -12.21 -16.30
C ARG A 321 9.08 -10.97 -15.68
N ARG A 322 10.09 -10.38 -16.32
CA ARG A 322 10.86 -9.24 -15.81
C ARG A 322 10.05 -7.94 -15.76
N TYR A 323 9.18 -7.71 -16.74
CA TYR A 323 8.49 -6.41 -16.93
C TYR A 323 6.98 -6.49 -16.69
N SER A 324 6.50 -7.41 -15.87
CA SER A 324 5.07 -7.57 -15.58
C SER A 324 4.83 -8.09 -14.18
N THR A 325 3.58 -8.02 -13.72
CA THR A 325 3.14 -8.65 -12.46
C THR A 325 2.10 -9.74 -12.74
N PHE A 326 2.01 -10.73 -11.85
CA PHE A 326 1.16 -11.90 -12.02
C PHE A 326 0.44 -12.23 -10.71
N GLY A 327 -0.77 -12.75 -10.80
CA GLY A 327 -1.58 -13.13 -9.64
C GLY A 327 -3.02 -13.40 -10.08
N TYR A 328 -3.94 -13.55 -9.14
CA TYR A 328 -5.36 -13.65 -9.48
C TYR A 328 -5.92 -12.25 -9.78
N ILE A 329 -6.43 -12.04 -11.00
CA ILE A 329 -6.99 -10.76 -11.43
C ILE A 329 -8.43 -10.61 -10.93
N ALA A 330 -8.70 -9.50 -10.25
CA ALA A 330 -10.05 -8.98 -10.03
C ALA A 330 -10.35 -7.90 -11.08
N ASP A 331 -11.24 -8.19 -12.03
CA ASP A 331 -11.57 -7.33 -13.19
C ASP A 331 -13.02 -6.81 -13.22
N TYR A 332 -13.86 -7.25 -12.27
CA TYR A 332 -15.26 -6.84 -12.14
C TYR A 332 -15.64 -6.29 -10.77
N ASP A 333 -14.70 -6.16 -9.84
CA ASP A 333 -14.99 -5.70 -8.49
C ASP A 333 -15.55 -4.25 -8.50
N LEU A 334 -16.57 -4.04 -7.68
CA LEU A 334 -17.23 -2.75 -7.49
C LEU A 334 -16.72 -2.09 -6.20
N ALA A 335 -16.64 -0.75 -6.19
CA ALA A 335 -16.37 -0.01 -4.98
C ALA A 335 -17.48 -0.28 -3.95
N TYR A 336 -17.08 -0.79 -2.80
CA TYR A 336 -18.01 -1.09 -1.73
C TYR A 336 -18.46 0.19 -1.03
N ARG A 337 -19.74 0.56 -1.12
CA ARG A 337 -20.24 1.88 -0.67
C ARG A 337 -20.80 1.92 0.76
N SER A 338 -20.86 0.79 1.44
CA SER A 338 -21.41 0.73 2.81
C SER A 338 -20.31 0.85 3.87
N PRO A 339 -20.39 1.82 4.80
CA PRO A 339 -19.44 1.99 5.90
C PRO A 339 -19.53 0.89 6.98
N LEU A 340 -20.43 -0.08 6.83
CA LEU A 340 -20.53 -1.22 7.75
C LEU A 340 -19.58 -2.37 7.41
N LYS A 341 -18.80 -2.26 6.33
CA LYS A 341 -17.84 -3.31 5.92
C LYS A 341 -16.43 -2.77 5.83
N LYS A 342 -15.46 -3.65 6.08
CA LYS A 342 -14.03 -3.33 6.06
C LYS A 342 -13.51 -2.80 4.73
N TRP A 343 -14.20 -3.07 3.61
CA TRP A 343 -13.81 -2.62 2.28
C TRP A 343 -14.47 -1.32 1.82
N PHE A 344 -15.09 -0.57 2.74
CA PHE A 344 -15.76 0.69 2.41
C PHE A 344 -14.85 1.65 1.65
N LEU A 345 -15.38 2.19 0.54
CA LEU A 345 -14.75 3.19 -0.31
C LEU A 345 -15.71 4.35 -0.52
N SER A 346 -15.33 5.53 -0.01
CA SER A 346 -16.12 6.72 -0.19
C SER A 346 -15.97 7.29 -1.61
N TYR A 347 -16.90 8.15 -2.01
CA TYR A 347 -16.82 8.83 -3.31
C TYR A 347 -15.66 9.84 -3.38
N SER A 348 -15.17 10.35 -2.25
CA SER A 348 -14.02 11.27 -2.19
C SER A 348 -12.68 10.56 -2.42
N GLU A 349 -12.66 9.24 -2.20
CA GLU A 349 -11.53 8.35 -2.44
C GLU A 349 -11.59 7.76 -3.86
N PHE A 350 -12.73 7.17 -4.22
CA PHE A 350 -12.99 6.57 -5.53
C PHE A 350 -14.39 6.97 -6.06
N PRO A 351 -14.47 8.01 -6.91
CA PRO A 351 -15.75 8.54 -7.40
C PRO A 351 -16.56 7.58 -8.29
N TRP A 352 -15.90 6.63 -8.96
CA TRP A 352 -16.49 5.64 -9.87
C TRP A 352 -16.81 4.33 -9.17
N ASP A 353 -17.78 3.60 -9.70
CA ASP A 353 -18.31 2.38 -9.06
C ASP A 353 -17.57 1.11 -9.48
N LYS A 354 -16.99 1.02 -10.68
CA LYS A 354 -16.22 -0.16 -11.13
C LYS A 354 -14.73 0.06 -10.92
N MET A 355 -14.04 -0.84 -10.21
CA MET A 355 -12.59 -0.74 -9.99
C MET A 355 -11.82 -1.06 -11.28
N TYR A 356 -10.65 -0.43 -11.45
CA TYR A 356 -9.72 -0.81 -12.52
C TYR A 356 -9.16 -2.20 -12.19
N PRO A 357 -8.94 -3.10 -13.17
CA PRO A 357 -8.40 -4.43 -12.89
C PRO A 357 -7.11 -4.42 -12.05
N TYR A 358 -7.06 -5.28 -11.03
CA TYR A 358 -5.91 -5.40 -10.13
C TYR A 358 -5.65 -6.87 -9.76
N LEU A 359 -4.47 -7.15 -9.23
CA LEU A 359 -4.14 -8.46 -8.66
C LEU A 359 -4.57 -8.49 -7.20
N ARG A 360 -5.30 -9.51 -6.76
CA ARG A 360 -5.79 -9.60 -5.38
C ARG A 360 -4.66 -9.58 -4.34
N GLY A 361 -4.94 -9.00 -3.18
CA GLY A 361 -3.96 -8.74 -2.13
C GLY A 361 -3.27 -9.97 -1.53
N PHE A 362 -3.87 -11.16 -1.58
CA PHE A 362 -3.35 -12.35 -0.89
C PHE A 362 -1.97 -12.80 -1.39
N ALA A 363 -1.69 -12.65 -2.69
CA ALA A 363 -0.37 -12.88 -3.26
C ALA A 363 -0.21 -12.25 -4.65
N GLN A 364 0.99 -11.71 -4.91
CA GLN A 364 1.35 -11.14 -6.20
C GLN A 364 2.80 -11.47 -6.53
N ILE A 365 3.03 -12.01 -7.72
CA ILE A 365 4.34 -12.20 -8.31
C ILE A 365 4.74 -10.91 -9.04
N ILE A 366 5.94 -10.43 -8.79
CA ILE A 366 6.42 -9.15 -9.28
C ILE A 366 7.73 -9.37 -10.04
N GLY A 367 7.73 -8.95 -11.30
CA GLY A 367 8.93 -8.92 -12.12
C GLY A 367 9.96 -7.94 -11.58
N PRO A 368 11.24 -8.33 -11.46
CA PRO A 368 12.27 -7.44 -10.90
C PRO A 368 12.45 -6.13 -11.67
N GLY A 369 12.17 -6.11 -12.98
CA GLY A 369 12.30 -4.93 -13.83
C GLY A 369 11.23 -3.85 -13.63
N VAL A 370 10.16 -4.13 -12.89
CA VAL A 370 9.10 -3.13 -12.59
C VAL A 370 9.16 -2.59 -11.16
N VAL A 371 9.99 -3.17 -10.29
CA VAL A 371 10.01 -2.84 -8.86
C VAL A 371 10.35 -1.36 -8.61
N ASP A 372 11.37 -0.83 -9.29
CA ASP A 372 11.76 0.59 -9.16
C ASP A 372 10.65 1.53 -9.63
N ASP A 373 10.06 1.21 -10.77
CA ASP A 373 9.01 2.02 -11.40
C ASP A 373 7.77 2.04 -10.48
N MET A 374 7.40 0.89 -9.92
CA MET A 374 6.32 0.78 -8.93
C MET A 374 6.64 1.55 -7.66
N ALA A 375 7.86 1.42 -7.11
CA ALA A 375 8.30 2.12 -5.91
C ALA A 375 8.20 3.64 -6.07
N ILE A 376 8.71 4.19 -7.17
CA ILE A 376 8.59 5.62 -7.51
C ILE A 376 7.12 5.99 -7.74
N GLY A 377 6.37 5.13 -8.44
CA GLY A 377 4.96 5.32 -8.74
C GLY A 377 4.07 5.48 -7.50
N THR A 378 4.45 4.85 -6.39
CA THR A 378 3.74 4.98 -5.10
C THR A 378 3.73 6.42 -4.58
N ALA A 379 4.81 7.18 -4.79
CA ALA A 379 4.93 8.57 -4.31
C ALA A 379 4.01 9.55 -5.06
N TYR A 380 3.55 9.17 -6.27
CA TYR A 380 2.73 10.00 -7.17
C TYR A 380 1.29 9.49 -7.30
N THR A 381 0.87 8.54 -6.47
CA THR A 381 -0.46 7.96 -6.52
C THR A 381 -1.11 8.05 -5.15
N ARG A 382 -2.33 8.57 -5.09
CA ARG A 382 -3.08 8.72 -3.83
C ARG A 382 -3.30 7.34 -3.25
N TYR A 383 -3.01 7.18 -1.96
CA TYR A 383 -3.25 5.92 -1.27
C TYR A 383 -3.87 6.05 0.10
N ASN A 384 -4.15 7.27 0.54
CA ASN A 384 -4.85 7.51 1.79
C ASN A 384 -6.16 6.73 1.73
N TYR A 385 -6.25 5.68 2.55
CA TYR A 385 -7.39 4.78 2.70
C TYR A 385 -7.69 3.82 1.53
N ALA A 386 -7.00 3.88 0.39
CA ALA A 386 -7.24 2.92 -0.70
C ALA A 386 -6.90 1.48 -0.23
N PRO A 387 -7.72 0.46 -0.52
CA PRO A 387 -7.29 -0.93 -0.45
C PRO A 387 -5.98 -1.07 -1.25
N GLU A 388 -5.01 -1.75 -0.67
CA GLU A 388 -3.64 -1.78 -1.13
C GLU A 388 -3.50 -2.44 -2.50
N ASP A 389 -4.32 -3.45 -2.78
CA ASP A 389 -4.35 -4.16 -4.04
C ASP A 389 -4.98 -3.33 -5.17
N VAL A 390 -6.10 -2.65 -4.90
CA VAL A 390 -6.71 -1.65 -5.78
C VAL A 390 -5.72 -0.51 -6.05
N PHE A 391 -5.02 -0.03 -5.02
CA PHE A 391 -3.99 0.99 -5.15
C PHE A 391 -2.87 0.54 -6.09
N LEU A 392 -2.32 -0.67 -5.92
CA LEU A 392 -1.29 -1.21 -6.81
C LEU A 392 -1.79 -1.35 -8.25
N GLY A 393 -3.05 -1.75 -8.45
CA GLY A 393 -3.69 -1.74 -9.78
C GLY A 393 -3.67 -0.36 -10.42
N MET A 394 -3.99 0.70 -9.66
CA MET A 394 -3.91 2.08 -10.15
C MET A 394 -2.47 2.54 -10.44
N VAL A 395 -1.49 2.14 -9.63
CA VAL A 395 -0.06 2.43 -9.89
C VAL A 395 0.39 1.75 -11.19
N ALA A 396 0.09 0.45 -11.36
CA ALA A 396 0.40 -0.31 -12.56
C ALA A 396 -0.26 0.29 -13.81
N TYR A 397 -1.54 0.71 -13.71
CA TYR A 397 -2.26 1.39 -14.78
C TYR A 397 -1.54 2.66 -15.25
N LYS A 398 -1.17 3.54 -14.31
CA LYS A 398 -0.48 4.80 -14.62
C LYS A 398 0.88 4.58 -15.25
N LEU A 399 1.60 3.55 -14.82
CA LEU A 399 2.90 3.17 -15.36
C LEU A 399 2.80 2.38 -16.67
N GLY A 400 1.64 1.81 -16.98
CA GLY A 400 1.48 0.89 -18.11
C GLY A 400 2.14 -0.47 -17.89
N ILE A 401 2.28 -0.88 -16.64
CA ILE A 401 2.82 -2.19 -16.30
C ILE A 401 1.72 -3.24 -16.52
N PRO A 402 1.96 -4.26 -17.35
CA PRO A 402 0.98 -5.32 -17.57
C PRO A 402 0.79 -6.18 -16.31
N ILE A 403 -0.46 -6.52 -16.05
CA ILE A 403 -0.85 -7.54 -15.06
C ILE A 403 -1.34 -8.78 -15.81
N PHE A 404 -1.01 -9.97 -15.32
CA PHE A 404 -1.42 -11.23 -15.92
C PHE A 404 -2.02 -12.18 -14.90
N ASN A 405 -3.03 -12.96 -15.32
CA ASN A 405 -3.63 -13.95 -14.45
C ASN A 405 -2.70 -15.15 -14.22
N GLU A 406 -2.63 -15.64 -13.00
CA GLU A 406 -2.01 -16.93 -12.64
C GLU A 406 -3.05 -17.82 -11.97
N ASN A 407 -3.58 -18.78 -12.74
CA ASN A 407 -4.71 -19.63 -12.34
C ASN A 407 -4.38 -20.61 -11.19
N SER A 408 -3.10 -20.78 -10.86
CA SER A 408 -2.67 -21.65 -9.75
C SER A 408 -2.59 -20.94 -8.40
N MET A 409 -2.99 -19.67 -8.33
CA MET A 409 -3.04 -18.88 -7.09
C MET A 409 -4.49 -18.68 -6.66
N PHE A 410 -4.82 -19.11 -5.44
CA PHE A 410 -6.19 -19.15 -4.94
C PHE A 410 -6.37 -18.26 -3.71
N ASP A 411 -7.34 -17.35 -3.80
CA ASP A 411 -7.75 -16.45 -2.72
C ASP A 411 -8.74 -17.15 -1.78
N HIS A 412 -8.37 -17.39 -0.52
CA HIS A 412 -9.26 -17.94 0.52
C HIS A 412 -10.10 -19.15 0.04
N ASP A 413 -11.42 -18.97 -0.08
CA ASP A 413 -12.38 -20.03 -0.43
C ASP A 413 -12.34 -20.40 -1.93
N LEU A 414 -11.70 -19.59 -2.76
CA LEU A 414 -11.57 -19.82 -4.20
C LEU A 414 -10.94 -21.20 -4.50
N TYR A 415 -10.03 -21.68 -3.65
CA TYR A 415 -9.46 -23.01 -3.79
C TYR A 415 -10.56 -24.08 -3.75
N VAL A 416 -11.43 -24.05 -2.74
CA VAL A 416 -12.51 -25.04 -2.60
C VAL A 416 -13.58 -24.86 -3.68
N GLU A 417 -13.93 -23.61 -4.01
CA GLU A 417 -14.99 -23.29 -4.96
C GLU A 417 -14.65 -23.68 -6.41
N THR A 418 -13.40 -23.48 -6.81
CA THR A 418 -12.99 -23.58 -8.22
C THR A 418 -12.10 -24.78 -8.52
N ASN A 419 -11.38 -25.32 -7.54
CA ASN A 419 -10.44 -26.42 -7.74
C ASN A 419 -11.09 -27.80 -7.51
N LYS A 420 -12.23 -28.05 -8.16
CA LYS A 420 -12.99 -29.32 -8.01
C LYS A 420 -12.19 -30.56 -8.43
N GLU A 421 -11.20 -30.39 -9.29
CA GLU A 421 -10.33 -31.46 -9.80
C GLU A 421 -9.11 -31.72 -8.91
N GLY A 422 -8.93 -30.98 -7.80
CA GLY A 422 -7.81 -31.17 -6.89
C GLY A 422 -6.44 -30.88 -7.50
N ARG A 423 -6.36 -29.90 -8.41
CA ARG A 423 -5.09 -29.47 -9.02
C ARG A 423 -4.17 -28.88 -7.95
N PRO A 424 -2.85 -29.06 -8.05
CA PRO A 424 -1.94 -28.45 -7.09
C PRO A 424 -2.04 -26.91 -7.15
N ALA A 425 -1.97 -26.26 -5.98
CA ALA A 425 -1.92 -24.80 -5.86
C ALA A 425 -0.47 -24.32 -5.77
N MET A 426 -0.15 -23.27 -6.53
CA MET A 426 1.09 -22.51 -6.34
C MET A 426 0.99 -21.70 -5.05
N VAL A 427 -0.14 -21.02 -4.85
CA VAL A 427 -0.45 -20.29 -3.62
C VAL A 427 -1.89 -20.57 -3.22
N ALA A 428 -2.10 -20.91 -1.95
CA ALA A 428 -3.42 -21.03 -1.32
C ALA A 428 -3.26 -20.90 0.21
N LEU A 429 -4.39 -20.91 0.94
CA LEU A 429 -4.38 -20.93 2.39
C LEU A 429 -3.54 -22.10 2.94
N SER A 430 -2.89 -21.86 4.07
CA SER A 430 -1.98 -22.82 4.72
C SER A 430 -2.60 -24.20 4.96
N LYS A 431 -3.90 -24.27 5.27
CA LYS A 431 -4.66 -25.52 5.45
C LYS A 431 -4.65 -26.46 4.23
N HIS A 432 -4.28 -25.96 3.05
CA HIS A 432 -4.20 -26.75 1.81
C HIS A 432 -2.77 -27.24 1.50
N PHE A 433 -1.80 -26.92 2.35
CA PHE A 433 -0.42 -27.35 2.27
C PHE A 433 -0.11 -28.21 3.50
N LEU A 434 -0.56 -29.45 3.48
CA LEU A 434 -0.26 -30.46 4.50
C LEU A 434 0.97 -31.27 4.11
#